data_AF-A0A948CNQ1-F1
#
_entry.id   AF-A0A948CNQ1-F1
#
_cell.length_a   1.000
_cell.length_b   1.000
_cell.length_c   1.000
_cell.angle_alpha   90.00
_cell.angle_beta   90.00
_cell.angle_gamma   90.00
#
_symmetry.space_group_name_H-M   'P 1'
#
loop_
_entity.id
_entity.type
_entity.pdbx_description
1 polymer ?
#
loop_
_entity_poly.entity_id
_entity_poly.type
_entity_poly.pdbx_seq_one_letter_code
_entity_poly.pdbx_strand_id
1 'polypeptide(L)'
;QPQLRLRGLMAIPANTDDSQQQRKNFAALRSIFTELQQNFPNTALDTLSMGMSADMESAIAEGASIVRIGSDIFGPRPTLKP
;
A
#
# COMPACT_ATOMS: atom_id res chain seq x y z
N GLN A 1 19.54 0.03 -22.50
CA GLN A 1 19.01 0.65 -21.27
C GLN A 1 18.24 -0.41 -20.49
N PRO A 2 18.19 -0.35 -19.14
CA PRO A 2 17.37 -1.26 -18.34
C PRO A 2 15.89 -1.12 -18.74
N GLN A 3 15.19 -2.25 -18.88
CA GLN A 3 13.77 -2.30 -19.28
C GLN A 3 12.81 -2.20 -18.09
N LEU A 4 13.31 -1.78 -16.92
CA LEU A 4 12.54 -1.62 -15.70
C LEU A 4 12.46 -0.14 -15.31
N ARG A 5 11.27 0.29 -14.89
CA ARG A 5 11.02 1.62 -14.35
C ARG A 5 10.54 1.48 -12.92
N LEU A 6 11.35 1.93 -11.97
CA LEU A 6 10.93 2.04 -10.58
C LEU A 6 9.84 3.11 -10.46
N ARG A 7 8.67 2.74 -9.93
CA ARG A 7 7.50 3.62 -9.79
C ARG A 7 7.15 3.95 -8.35
N GLY A 8 7.62 3.16 -7.38
CA GLY A 8 7.11 3.32 -6.05
C GLY A 8 7.47 2.23 -5.07
N LEU A 9 6.77 2.27 -3.93
CA LEU A 9 6.87 1.30 -2.85
C LEU A 9 5.57 0.53 -2.68
N MET A 10 5.71 -0.66 -2.12
CA MET A 10 4.60 -1.52 -1.74
C MET A 10 4.86 -2.11 -0.37
N ALA A 11 3.85 -2.13 0.50
CA ALA A 11 3.94 -2.82 1.78
C ALA A 11 2.63 -3.53 2.15
N ILE A 12 2.80 -4.57 2.97
CA ILE A 12 1.75 -5.30 3.67
C ILE A 12 2.12 -5.25 5.17
N PRO A 13 1.55 -4.33 5.94
CA PRO A 13 1.78 -4.26 7.38
C PRO A 13 1.24 -5.50 8.11
N ALA A 14 1.66 -5.66 9.38
CA ALA A 14 1.05 -6.66 10.25
C ALA A 14 -0.46 -6.39 10.39
N ASN A 15 -1.25 -7.47 10.36
CA ASN A 15 -2.71 -7.37 10.46
C ASN A 15 -3.12 -6.82 11.83
N THR A 16 -3.99 -5.82 11.84
CA THR A 16 -4.52 -5.20 13.05
C THR A 16 -5.80 -4.45 12.73
N ASP A 17 -6.75 -4.47 13.66
CA ASP A 17 -8.00 -3.71 13.56
C ASP A 17 -7.86 -2.29 14.16
N ASP A 18 -6.69 -1.96 14.73
CA ASP A 18 -6.42 -0.62 15.26
C ASP A 18 -6.04 0.34 14.12
N SER A 19 -7.00 1.18 13.73
CA SER A 19 -6.80 2.22 12.71
C SER A 19 -5.61 3.15 13.00
N GLN A 20 -5.28 3.45 14.26
CA GLN A 20 -4.13 4.30 14.57
C GLN A 20 -2.82 3.57 14.25
N GLN A 21 -2.74 2.28 14.58
CA GLN A 21 -1.60 1.45 14.25
C GLN A 21 -1.46 1.22 12.74
N GLN A 22 -2.58 1.03 12.03
CA GLN A 22 -2.61 0.98 10.55
C GLN A 22 -2.03 2.27 9.95
N ARG A 23 -2.55 3.44 10.37
CA ARG A 23 -2.08 4.74 9.89
C ARG A 23 -0.60 4.98 10.21
N LYS A 24 -0.15 4.61 11.41
CA LYS A 24 1.28 4.71 11.77
C LYS A 24 2.18 3.92 10.81
N ASN A 25 1.76 2.71 10.43
CA ASN A 25 2.51 1.88 9.49
C ASN A 25 2.53 2.49 8.08
N PHE A 26 1.40 2.99 7.58
CA PHE A 26 1.32 3.62 6.26
C PHE A 26 2.03 4.98 6.20
N ALA A 27 1.97 5.77 7.27
CA ALA A 27 2.72 7.02 7.40
C ALA A 27 4.23 6.78 7.31
N ALA A 28 4.73 5.69 7.93
CA ALA A 28 6.14 5.31 7.82
C ALA A 28 6.54 5.01 6.36
N LEU A 29 5.69 4.27 5.62
CA LEU A 29 5.94 3.99 4.20
C LEU A 29 5.94 5.26 3.35
N ARG A 30 4.98 6.18 3.60
CA ARG A 30 4.93 7.48 2.92
C ARG A 30 6.19 8.29 3.18
N SER A 31 6.68 8.33 4.42
CA SER A 31 7.91 9.06 4.76
C SER A 31 9.12 8.55 3.97
N ILE A 32 9.28 7.23 3.88
CA ILE A 32 10.35 6.60 3.08
C ILE A 32 10.18 6.94 1.58
N PHE A 33 8.95 6.90 1.07
CA PHE A 33 8.68 7.26 -0.32
C PHE A 33 9.06 8.72 -0.63
N THR A 34 8.68 9.66 0.25
CA THR A 34 9.04 11.07 0.11
C THR A 34 10.55 11.27 0.18
N GLU A 35 11.24 10.57 1.09
CA GLU A 35 12.70 10.62 1.19
C GLU A 35 13.37 10.11 -0.10
N LEU A 36 12.86 9.01 -0.68
CA LEU A 36 13.35 8.50 -1.97
C LEU A 36 13.13 9.50 -3.11
N GLN A 37 11.97 10.17 -3.16
CA GLN A 37 11.73 11.21 -4.16
C GLN A 37 12.73 12.37 -4.04
N GLN A 38 13.08 12.77 -2.82
CA GLN A 38 14.07 13.83 -2.57
C GLN A 38 15.48 13.39 -2.95
N ASN A 39 15.88 12.17 -2.60
CA ASN A 39 17.20 11.63 -2.91
C ASN A 39 17.39 11.30 -4.40
N PHE A 40 16.29 11.03 -5.12
CA PHE A 40 16.31 10.66 -6.53
C PHE A 40 15.30 11.49 -7.36
N PRO A 41 15.53 12.82 -7.50
CA PRO A 41 14.54 13.74 -8.07
C PRO A 41 14.20 13.49 -9.55
N ASN A 42 15.07 12.80 -10.29
CA ASN A 42 14.86 12.46 -11.70
C ASN A 42 14.17 11.09 -11.90
N THR A 43 13.71 10.45 -10.82
CA THR A 43 12.98 9.18 -10.90
C THR A 43 11.48 9.39 -11.04
N ALA A 44 10.81 8.40 -11.61
CA ALA A 44 9.37 8.41 -11.80
C ALA A 44 8.61 7.80 -10.61
N LEU A 45 9.08 8.07 -9.40
CA LEU A 45 8.45 7.61 -8.17
C LEU A 45 7.13 8.36 -7.96
N ASP A 46 6.01 7.70 -8.21
CA ASP A 46 4.66 8.27 -8.16
C ASP A 46 3.64 7.31 -7.55
N THR A 47 4.08 6.16 -7.04
CA THR A 47 3.20 5.08 -6.59
C THR A 47 3.48 4.69 -5.13
N LEU A 48 2.44 4.73 -4.31
CA LEU A 48 2.35 4.03 -3.04
C LEU A 48 1.26 2.96 -3.14
N SER A 49 1.66 1.69 -3.16
CA SER A 49 0.75 0.54 -3.14
C SER A 49 0.61 0.01 -1.72
N MET A 50 -0.46 0.39 -1.04
CA MET A 50 -0.74 0.01 0.33
C MET A 50 -2.24 0.09 0.60
N GLY A 51 -2.73 -0.68 1.57
CA GLY A 51 -4.16 -0.86 1.79
C GLY A 51 -4.73 -2.07 1.04
N MET A 52 -5.54 -2.81 1.77
CA MET A 52 -6.34 -3.96 1.40
C MET A 52 -7.73 -3.77 2.02
N SER A 53 -8.60 -4.76 1.87
CA SER A 53 -9.98 -4.71 2.35
C SER A 53 -10.17 -4.20 3.79
N ALA A 54 -9.33 -4.63 4.73
CA ALA A 54 -9.50 -4.30 6.16
C ALA A 54 -8.85 -2.97 6.60
N ASP A 55 -8.07 -2.32 5.74
CA ASP A 55 -7.25 -1.15 6.11
C ASP A 55 -7.17 -0.08 5.00
N MET A 56 -8.10 -0.16 4.03
CA MET A 56 -8.16 0.72 2.87
C MET A 56 -8.28 2.20 3.26
N GLU A 57 -9.17 2.53 4.20
CA GLU A 57 -9.42 3.90 4.64
C GLU A 57 -8.17 4.52 5.28
N SER A 58 -7.50 3.75 6.14
CA SER A 58 -6.24 4.15 6.77
C SER A 58 -5.14 4.37 5.72
N ALA A 59 -5.07 3.50 4.70
CA ALA A 59 -4.10 3.63 3.62
C ALA A 59 -4.35 4.88 2.75
N ILE A 60 -5.62 5.14 2.39
CA ILE A 60 -6.01 6.34 1.63
C ILE A 60 -5.68 7.60 2.42
N ALA A 61 -6.00 7.63 3.72
CA ALA A 61 -5.68 8.78 4.58
C ALA A 61 -4.18 9.08 4.66
N GLU A 62 -3.32 8.07 4.45
CA GLU A 62 -1.86 8.20 4.41
C GLU A 62 -1.28 8.28 2.99
N GLY A 63 -2.12 8.50 1.96
CA GLY A 63 -1.66 8.83 0.60
C GLY A 63 -1.42 7.63 -0.30
N ALA A 64 -2.10 6.50 -0.08
CA ALA A 64 -2.09 5.39 -1.03
C ALA A 64 -2.58 5.84 -2.42
N SER A 65 -1.80 5.50 -3.45
CA SER A 65 -2.19 5.67 -4.87
C SER A 65 -2.83 4.41 -5.46
N ILE A 66 -2.55 3.26 -4.86
CA ILE A 66 -3.10 1.95 -5.24
C ILE A 66 -3.50 1.24 -3.95
N VAL A 67 -4.78 0.86 -3.87
CA VAL A 67 -5.33 -0.06 -2.87
C VAL A 67 -5.61 -1.42 -3.52
N ARG A 68 -5.55 -2.50 -2.75
CA ARG A 68 -5.65 -3.88 -3.25
C ARG A 68 -6.84 -4.60 -2.63
N ILE A 69 -8.03 -4.40 -3.19
CA ILE A 69 -9.29 -4.89 -2.61
C ILE A 69 -9.65 -6.27 -3.16
N GLY A 70 -9.85 -7.22 -2.25
CA GLY A 70 -10.16 -8.61 -2.57
C GLY A 70 -11.53 -9.00 -1.99
N SER A 71 -11.55 -9.35 -0.70
CA SER A 71 -12.74 -9.87 -0.02
C SER A 71 -13.96 -8.95 -0.10
N ASP A 72 -13.79 -7.63 -0.11
CA ASP A 72 -14.96 -6.73 -0.22
C ASP A 72 -15.55 -6.67 -1.63
N ILE A 73 -14.77 -7.06 -2.66
CA ILE A 73 -15.26 -7.16 -4.04
C ILE A 73 -15.80 -8.56 -4.32
N PHE A 74 -15.05 -9.60 -3.93
CA PHE A 74 -15.31 -10.98 -4.34
C PHE A 74 -15.93 -11.85 -3.25
N GLY A 75 -16.04 -11.37 -2.01
CA GLY A 75 -16.45 -12.16 -0.86
C GLY A 75 -15.36 -13.14 -0.38
N PRO A 76 -15.68 -13.97 0.64
CA PRO A 76 -14.76 -15.00 1.13
C PRO A 76 -14.51 -16.06 0.06
N ARG A 77 -13.34 -16.71 0.12
CA ARG A 77 -13.04 -17.84 -0.76
C ARG A 77 -14.06 -18.96 -0.53
N PRO A 78 -14.61 -19.58 -1.60
CA PRO A 78 -15.50 -20.72 -1.45
C PRO A 78 -14.77 -21.85 -0.72
N THR A 79 -15.43 -22.46 0.25
CA THR A 79 -14.93 -23.68 0.86
C THR A 79 -15.00 -24.79 -0.19
N LEU A 80 -13.90 -25.50 -0.40
CA LEU A 80 -13.94 -26.74 -1.17
C LEU A 80 -14.90 -27.66 -0.43
N LYS A 81 -16.03 -28.01 -1.06
CA LYS A 81 -16.81 -29.16 -0.60
C LYS A 81 -15.90 -30.39 -0.72
N PRO A 82 -15.85 -31.27 0.29
CA PRO A 82 -15.07 -32.49 0.22
C PRO A 82 -15.48 -33.37 -0.97
#